data_AF-A0A2T7BRQ7-F1
#
_entry.id   AF-A0A2T7BRQ7-F1
#
_cell.length_a   1.000
_cell.length_b   1.000
_cell.length_c   1.000
_cell.angle_alpha   90.00
_cell.angle_beta   90.00
_cell.angle_gamma   90.00
#
_symmetry.space_group_name_H-M   'P 1'
#
loop_
_entity.id
_entity.type
_entity.pdbx_description
1 polymer ?
#
loop_
_entity_poly.entity_id
_entity_poly.type
_entity_poly.pdbx_seq_one_letter_code
_entity_poly.pdbx_strand_id
1 'polypeptide(L)'
;MTFDTRLDALRQQKDRTSFSFKFAELFSAEEWIDLDLNHRKYLEREFRRYINNHDHLRIPYVSEDNIRMRMYNLEYDYNEVKTNFKAYI
;
A
#
# COMPACT_ATOMS: atom_id res chain seq x y z
N MET A 1 1.72 -9.88 12.17
CA MET A 1 1.20 -9.85 10.79
C MET A 1 2.12 -9.00 9.95
N THR A 2 2.57 -9.48 8.80
CA THR A 2 3.40 -8.71 7.85
C THR A 2 2.52 -7.87 6.93
N PHE A 3 3.11 -6.85 6.28
CA PHE A 3 2.37 -6.01 5.32
C PHE A 3 1.86 -6.83 4.11
N ASP A 4 2.57 -7.88 3.70
CA ASP A 4 2.15 -8.80 2.65
C ASP A 4 0.78 -9.42 2.95
N THR A 5 0.58 -9.95 4.17
CA THR A 5 -0.70 -10.59 4.54
C THR A 5 -1.86 -9.60 4.50
N ARG A 6 -1.61 -8.34 4.86
CA ARG A 6 -2.63 -7.29 4.82
C ARG A 6 -2.95 -6.85 3.39
N LEU A 7 -1.94 -6.80 2.53
CA LEU A 7 -2.12 -6.52 1.11
C LEU A 7 -2.88 -7.64 0.40
N ASP A 8 -2.59 -8.90 0.71
CA ASP A 8 -3.31 -10.05 0.16
C ASP A 8 -4.79 -10.03 0.57
N ALA A 9 -5.08 -9.73 1.85
CA ALA A 9 -6.46 -9.56 2.32
C ALA A 9 -7.17 -8.41 1.60
N LEU A 10 -6.50 -7.26 1.45
CA LEU A 10 -7.04 -6.11 0.73
C LEU A 10 -7.28 -6.43 -0.75
N ARG A 11 -6.38 -7.18 -1.38
CA ARG A 11 -6.52 -7.65 -2.77
C ARG A 11 -7.74 -8.56 -2.92
N GLN A 12 -7.92 -9.53 -2.02
CA GLN A 12 -9.10 -10.39 -2.01
C GLN A 12 -10.40 -9.58 -1.83
N GLN A 13 -10.36 -8.54 -1.00
CA GLN A 13 -11.52 -7.66 -0.79
C GLN A 13 -11.85 -6.80 -2.02
N LYS A 14 -10.84 -6.28 -2.73
CA LYS A 14 -11.02 -5.42 -3.91
C LYS A 14 -11.36 -6.21 -5.17
N ASP A 15 -11.07 -7.52 -5.18
CA ASP A 15 -11.27 -8.44 -6.31
C ASP A 15 -10.63 -7.94 -7.61
N ARG A 16 -9.45 -7.33 -7.50
CA ARG A 16 -8.71 -6.72 -8.63
C ARG A 16 -7.21 -7.00 -8.54
N THR A 17 -6.59 -7.10 -9.72
CA THR A 17 -5.14 -7.32 -9.88
C THR A 17 -4.34 -6.01 -9.85
N SER A 18 -5.00 -4.87 -10.03
CA SER A 18 -4.40 -3.56 -9.88
C SER A 18 -5.41 -2.59 -9.25
N PHE A 19 -5.01 -1.89 -8.20
CA PHE A 19 -5.88 -0.98 -7.47
C PHE A 19 -5.08 0.06 -6.68
N SER A 20 -5.70 1.23 -6.51
CA SER A 20 -5.24 2.28 -5.61
C SER A 20 -5.92 2.11 -4.25
N PHE A 21 -5.18 2.37 -3.17
CA PHE A 21 -5.69 2.26 -1.81
C PHE A 21 -4.97 3.23 -0.86
N LYS A 22 -5.63 3.57 0.24
CA LYS A 22 -5.01 4.35 1.33
C LYS A 22 -4.38 3.43 2.36
N PHE A 23 -3.36 3.92 3.07
CA PHE A 23 -2.70 3.15 4.13
C PHE A 23 -3.69 2.62 5.20
N ALA A 24 -4.72 3.41 5.51
CA ALA A 24 -5.76 3.03 6.47
C ALA A 24 -6.58 1.80 6.02
N GLU A 25 -6.71 1.56 4.72
CA GLU A 25 -7.46 0.41 4.18
C GLU A 25 -6.75 -0.94 4.41
N LEU A 26 -5.48 -0.93 4.85
CA LEU A 26 -4.76 -2.14 5.27
C LEU A 26 -5.19 -2.65 6.66
N PHE A 27 -6.00 -1.87 7.38
CA PHE A 27 -6.43 -2.16 8.74
C PHE A 27 -7.95 -2.23 8.77
N SER A 28 -8.50 -3.02 9.69
CA SER A 28 -9.93 -2.91 10.00
C SER A 28 -10.25 -1.55 10.61
N ALA A 29 -11.51 -1.12 10.54
CA ALA A 29 -11.93 0.16 11.11
C ALA A 29 -11.65 0.23 12.63
N GLU A 30 -11.84 -0.88 13.34
CA GLU A 30 -11.60 -0.99 14.77
C GLU A 30 -10.10 -0.89 15.10
N GLU A 31 -9.25 -1.65 14.40
CA GLU A 31 -7.79 -1.54 14.56
C GLU A 31 -7.28 -0.14 14.21
N TRP A 32 -7.82 0.47 13.16
CA TRP A 32 -7.39 1.79 12.75
C TRP A 32 -7.71 2.85 13.80
N ILE A 33 -8.91 2.80 14.39
CA ILE A 33 -9.34 3.73 15.45
C ILE A 33 -8.47 3.56 16.70
N ASP A 34 -8.15 2.34 17.09
CA ASP A 34 -7.38 2.03 18.29
C ASP A 34 -5.90 2.44 18.19
N LEU A 35 -5.35 2.52 16.97
CA LEU A 35 -3.97 2.98 16.76
C LEU A 35 -3.79 4.46 17.10
N ASP A 36 -2.87 4.77 18.02
CA ASP A 36 -2.45 6.15 18.29
C ASP A 36 -1.77 6.80 17.07
N LEU A 37 -1.87 8.13 16.97
CA LEU A 37 -1.30 8.92 15.88
C LEU A 37 0.21 8.65 15.68
N ASN A 38 0.97 8.52 16.77
CA ASN A 38 2.41 8.25 16.67
C ASN A 38 2.68 6.85 16.11
N HIS A 39 1.86 5.88 16.50
CA HIS A 39 1.95 4.52 16.02
C HIS A 39 1.58 4.42 14.53
N ARG A 40 0.53 5.13 14.11
CA ARG A 40 0.15 5.26 12.69
C ARG A 40 1.29 5.82 11.85
N LYS A 41 1.93 6.92 12.31
CA LYS A 41 3.08 7.52 11.62
C LYS A 41 4.27 6.58 11.52
N TYR A 42 4.55 5.82 12.59
CA TYR A 42 5.61 4.82 12.59
C TYR A 42 5.33 3.72 11.56
N LEU A 43 4.13 3.13 11.60
CA LEU A 43 3.73 2.07 10.68
C LEU A 43 3.73 2.54 9.22
N GLU A 44 3.27 3.77 8.96
CA GLU A 44 3.28 4.33 7.61
C GLU A 44 4.71 4.54 7.10
N ARG A 45 5.64 4.97 7.97
CA ARG A 45 7.07 5.08 7.60
C ARG A 45 7.68 3.72 7.28
N GLU A 46 7.39 2.70 8.09
CA GLU A 46 7.85 1.33 7.84
C GLU A 46 7.24 0.78 6.55
N PHE A 47 5.96 1.07 6.28
CA PHE A 47 5.30 0.69 5.05
C PHE A 47 5.94 1.32 3.81
N ARG A 48 6.32 2.60 3.87
CA ARG A 48 7.05 3.26 2.76
C ARG A 48 8.41 2.60 2.50
N ARG A 49 9.13 2.20 3.55
CA ARG A 49 10.39 1.44 3.41
C ARG A 49 10.14 0.09 2.77
N TYR A 50 9.06 -0.58 3.15
CA TYR A 50 8.65 -1.84 2.56
C TYR A 50 8.29 -1.69 1.07
N ILE A 51 7.54 -0.65 0.69
CA ILE A 51 7.19 -0.36 -0.72
C ILE A 51 8.43 -0.20 -1.59
N ASN A 52 9.45 0.51 -1.11
CA ASN A 52 10.69 0.71 -1.88
C ASN A 52 11.40 -0.60 -2.23
N ASN A 53 11.12 -1.69 -1.51
CA ASN A 53 11.69 -3.01 -1.74
C ASN A 53 10.69 -3.98 -2.38
N HIS A 54 9.50 -3.53 -2.78
CA HIS A 54 8.42 -4.39 -3.24
C HIS A 54 8.09 -4.14 -4.71
N ASP A 55 8.27 -5.15 -5.56
CA ASP A 55 8.20 -5.02 -7.03
C ASP A 55 6.82 -4.60 -7.58
N HIS A 56 5.75 -4.89 -6.84
CA HIS A 56 4.37 -4.64 -7.29
C HIS A 56 3.69 -3.45 -6.61
N LEU A 57 4.39 -2.76 -5.71
CA LEU A 57 3.84 -1.60 -5.01
C LEU A 57 4.56 -0.35 -5.47
N ARG A 58 3.79 0.71 -5.70
CA ARG A 58 4.37 2.01 -6.03
C ARG A 58 3.60 3.13 -5.35
N ILE A 59 4.33 4.18 -5.02
CA ILE A 59 3.75 5.46 -4.63
C ILE A 59 3.45 6.25 -5.92
N PRO A 60 2.17 6.53 -6.25
CA PRO A 60 1.84 7.37 -7.40
C PRO A 60 2.42 8.78 -7.24
N TYR A 61 2.72 9.42 -8.36
CA TYR A 61 3.36 10.74 -8.40
C TYR A 61 2.59 11.81 -7.59
N VAL A 62 1.25 11.74 -7.60
CA VAL A 62 0.38 12.63 -6.82
C VAL A 62 0.65 12.47 -5.32
N SER A 63 0.81 11.23 -4.84
CA SER A 63 1.15 10.94 -3.45
C SER A 63 2.61 11.26 -3.13
N GLU A 64 3.52 11.15 -4.08
CA GLU A 64 4.93 11.53 -3.90
C GLU A 64 5.09 13.03 -3.63
N ASP A 65 4.34 13.87 -4.34
CA ASP A 65 4.30 15.32 -4.10
C ASP A 65 3.69 15.64 -2.72
N ASN A 66 2.59 14.95 -2.38
CA ASN A 66 1.96 15.04 -1.06
C ASN A 66 2.89 14.62 0.09
N ILE A 67 3.75 13.59 -0.11
CA ILE A 67 4.77 13.19 0.86
C ILE A 67 5.77 14.32 1.08
N ARG A 68 6.24 14.99 0.02
CA ARG A 68 7.15 16.13 0.12
C ARG A 68 6.50 17.28 0.90
N MET A 69 5.20 17.49 0.71
CA MET A 69 4.40 18.48 1.43
C MET A 69 3.94 18.04 2.82
N ARG A 70 4.34 16.84 3.30
CA ARG A 70 3.92 16.24 4.58
C ARG A 70 2.39 16.13 4.73
N MET A 71 1.68 15.96 3.63
CA MET A 71 0.24 15.75 3.65
C MET A 71 -0.10 14.32 4.10
N TYR A 72 -1.22 14.19 4.81
CA TYR A 72 -1.79 12.91 5.24
C TYR A 72 -2.78 12.38 4.18
N ASN A 73 -3.21 11.12 4.29
CA ASN A 73 -4.09 10.42 3.33
C ASN A 73 -3.45 10.13 1.97
N LEU A 74 -2.22 9.62 2.00
CA LEU A 74 -1.55 9.18 0.78
C LEU A 74 -2.25 7.97 0.17
N GLU A 75 -2.37 8.01 -1.15
CA GLU A 75 -2.79 6.88 -1.95
C GLU A 75 -1.57 6.11 -2.43
N TYR A 76 -1.69 4.79 -2.46
CA TYR A 76 -0.68 3.85 -2.89
C TYR A 76 -1.27 3.01 -4.01
N ASP A 77 -0.46 2.69 -5.01
CA ASP A 77 -0.87 1.85 -6.12
C ASP A 77 -0.27 0.46 -5.96
N TYR A 78 -1.15 -0.54 -5.97
CA TYR A 78 -0.77 -1.94 -6.15
C TYR A 78 -0.96 -2.30 -7.61
N ASN A 79 0.14 -2.66 -8.28
CA ASN A 79 0.15 -3.15 -9.65
C ASN A 79 0.82 -4.51 -9.71
N GLU A 80 0.01 -5.56 -9.77
CA GLU A 80 0.52 -6.86 -10.18
C GLU A 80 0.83 -6.80 -11.67
N VAL A 81 2.12 -6.75 -12.03
CA VAL A 81 2.52 -6.94 -13.42
C VAL A 81 2.12 -8.36 -13.78
N LYS A 82 1.05 -8.52 -14.57
CA LYS A 82 0.79 -9.82 -15.20
C LYS A 82 2.07 -10.21 -15.93
N THR A 83 2.64 -11.35 -15.58
CA THR A 83 3.71 -12.03 -16.33
C THR A 83 3.15 -12.46 -17.69
N ASN A 84 2.80 -11.49 -18.54
CA ASN A 84 2.32 -11.65 -19.90
C ASN A 84 3.45 -11.41 -20.90
N PHE A 85 4.71 -11.52 -20.47
CA PHE A 85 5.78 -11.68 -21.43
C PHE A 85 5.74 -13.12 -21.90
N LYS A 86 5.22 -13.32 -23.11
CA LYS A 86 5.39 -14.52 -23.92
C LYS A 86 6.76 -15.12 -23.60
N ALA A 87 6.77 -16.26 -22.91
CA ALA A 87 7.91 -17.16 -22.98
C ALA A 87 7.99 -17.56 -24.46
N TYR A 88 8.86 -16.89 -25.21
CA TYR A 88 9.23 -17.34 -26.54
C TYR A 88 9.89 -18.71 -26.35
N ILE A 89 9.15 -19.76 -26.72
CA ILE A 89 9.65 -21.12 -26.91
C ILE A 89 10.60 -21.11 -28.09
#